data_AF-A0A914DQQ8-F1
#
_entry.id   AF-A0A914DQQ8-F1
#
_cell.length_a   1.000
_cell.length_b   1.000
_cell.length_c   1.000
_cell.angle_alpha   90.00
_cell.angle_beta   90.00
_cell.angle_gamma   90.00
#
_symmetry.space_group_name_H-M   'P 1'
#
loop_
_entity.id
_entity.type
_entity.pdbx_description
1 polymer ?
#
loop_
_entity_poly.entity_id
_entity_poly.type
_entity_poly.pdbx_seq_one_letter_code
_entity_poly.pdbx_strand_id
1 'polypeptide(L)'
;MQRHDSTRDLIMLNQSRMSQVELNRKLEETTKTLKKMANELEVEKQKTDELLCELMPPSVAEKLRQGHTVEACEFTEATLLFTDIVTFTNICAMCTPYDVVNLLNDLYLRFDRLVGLVS
;
A
#
# COMPACT_ATOMS: atom_id res chain seq x y z
N MET A 1 -26.07 58.70 24.88
CA MET A 1 -25.27 58.41 23.67
C MET A 1 -23.99 57.74 24.14
N GLN A 2 -23.84 56.45 23.83
CA GLN A 2 -22.84 55.55 24.43
C GLN A 2 -21.41 56.09 24.24
N ARG A 3 -20.68 56.25 25.35
CA ARG A 3 -19.23 56.47 25.32
C ARG A 3 -18.60 55.18 24.82
N HIS A 4 -18.06 55.21 23.60
CA HIS A 4 -17.16 54.18 23.08
C HIS A 4 -15.97 54.12 24.04
N ASP A 5 -15.87 53.05 24.82
CA ASP A 5 -14.75 52.81 25.72
C ASP A 5 -13.61 52.23 24.88
N SER A 6 -12.65 53.07 24.48
CA SER A 6 -11.50 52.68 23.65
C SER A 6 -10.71 51.51 24.25
N THR A 7 -10.78 51.31 25.56
CA THR A 7 -10.17 50.18 26.26
C THR A 7 -10.85 48.87 25.91
N ARG A 8 -12.18 48.86 25.86
CA ARG A 8 -12.99 47.70 25.48
C ARG A 8 -12.71 47.26 24.04
N ASP A 9 -12.56 48.21 23.12
CA ASP A 9 -12.23 47.92 21.73
C ASP A 9 -10.83 47.30 21.59
N LEU A 10 -9.86 47.82 22.35
CA LEU A 10 -8.49 47.29 22.36
C LEU A 10 -8.44 45.85 22.88
N ILE A 11 -9.18 45.55 23.95
CA ILE A 11 -9.26 44.21 24.54
C ILE A 11 -9.90 43.23 23.53
N MET A 12 -11.00 43.65 22.88
CA MET A 12 -11.70 42.82 21.90
C MET A 12 -10.84 42.52 20.66
N LEU A 13 -10.12 43.53 20.14
CA LEU A 13 -9.16 43.36 19.06
C LEU A 13 -8.05 42.36 19.43
N ASN A 14 -7.53 42.44 20.66
CA ASN A 14 -6.51 41.52 21.13
C ASN A 14 -7.04 40.08 21.25
N GLN A 15 -8.23 39.89 21.84
CA GLN A 15 -8.90 38.59 21.93
C GLN A 15 -9.16 37.97 20.55
N SER A 16 -9.65 38.77 19.60
CA SER A 16 -9.87 38.31 18.22
C SER A 16 -8.56 37.92 17.53
N ARG A 17 -7.50 38.73 17.68
CA ARG A 17 -6.18 38.44 17.11
C ARG A 17 -5.59 37.16 17.70
N MET A 18 -5.68 36.95 19.00
CA MET A 18 -5.24 35.73 19.69
C MET A 18 -5.99 34.50 19.18
N SER A 19 -7.32 34.59 19.08
CA SER A 19 -8.16 33.50 18.54
C SER A 19 -7.79 33.15 17.10
N GLN A 20 -7.47 34.16 16.30
CA GLN A 20 -7.08 33.96 14.90
C GLN A 20 -5.69 33.33 14.77
N VAL A 21 -4.74 33.69 15.65
CA VAL A 21 -3.43 33.03 15.74
C VAL A 21 -3.60 31.56 16.12
N GLU A 22 -4.45 31.26 17.10
CA GLU A 22 -4.69 29.88 17.54
C GLU A 22 -5.37 29.03 16.46
N LEU A 23 -6.36 29.61 15.76
CA LEU A 23 -7.02 28.95 14.64
C LEU A 23 -6.05 28.65 13.49
N ASN A 24 -5.22 29.63 13.11
CA ASN A 24 -4.20 29.45 12.07
C ASN A 24 -3.17 28.38 12.46
N ARG A 25 -2.72 28.37 13.73
CA ARG A 25 -1.83 27.32 14.26
C ARG A 25 -2.44 25.93 14.10
N LYS A 26 -3.72 25.79 14.47
CA LYS A 26 -4.44 24.51 14.36
C LYS A 26 -4.67 24.08 12.90
N LEU A 27 -4.93 25.03 12.01
CA LEU A 27 -5.00 24.80 10.56
C LEU A 27 -3.66 24.28 10.00
N GLU A 28 -2.55 24.90 10.37
CA GLU A 28 -1.21 24.45 9.96
C GLU A 28 -0.89 23.05 10.47
N GLU A 29 -1.19 22.77 11.75
CA GLU A 29 -1.02 21.44 12.34
C GLU A 29 -1.87 20.39 11.62
N THR A 30 -3.15 20.68 11.39
CA THR A 30 -4.07 19.78 10.68
C THR A 30 -3.64 19.56 9.24
N THR A 31 -3.14 20.59 8.57
CA THR A 31 -2.63 20.48 7.20
C THR A 31 -1.37 19.61 7.16
N LYS A 32 -0.47 19.75 8.14
CA LYS A 32 0.71 18.88 8.27
C LYS A 32 0.32 17.43 8.51
N THR A 33 -0.62 17.15 9.41
CA THR A 33 -1.07 15.78 9.69
C THR A 33 -1.76 15.17 8.48
N LEU A 34 -2.64 15.92 7.80
CA LEU A 34 -3.29 15.48 6.57
C LEU A 34 -2.28 15.15 5.47
N LYS A 35 -1.27 16.01 5.25
CA LYS A 35 -0.20 15.73 4.28
C LYS A 35 0.57 14.46 4.63
N LYS A 36 0.87 14.26 5.91
CA LYS A 36 1.56 13.04 6.37
C LYS A 36 0.71 11.79 6.12
N MET A 37 -0.57 11.83 6.50
CA MET A 37 -1.50 10.71 6.28
C MET A 37 -1.70 10.42 4.79
N ALA A 38 -1.82 11.45 3.95
CA ALA A 38 -1.94 11.29 2.50
C ALA A 38 -0.70 10.61 1.90
N ASN A 39 0.50 10.95 2.37
CA ASN A 39 1.74 10.32 1.92
C ASN A 39 1.85 8.86 2.39
N GLU A 40 1.48 8.57 3.64
CA GLU A 40 1.44 7.19 4.16
C GLU A 40 0.43 6.33 3.39
N LEU A 41 -0.74 6.89 3.07
CA LEU A 41 -1.75 6.22 2.27
C LEU A 41 -1.26 5.94 0.85
N GLU A 42 -0.57 6.89 0.22
CA GLU A 42 -0.02 6.72 -1.13
C GLU A 42 1.04 5.60 -1.16
N VAL A 43 1.92 5.55 -0.16
CA VAL A 43 2.93 4.49 -0.03
C VAL A 43 2.28 3.12 0.13
N GLU A 44 1.28 3.00 1.01
CA GLU A 44 0.61 1.71 1.24
C GLU A 44 -0.20 1.27 0.01
N LYS A 45 -0.84 2.24 -0.67
CA LYS A 45 -1.55 1.99 -1.92
C LYS A 45 -0.60 1.50 -3.00
N GLN A 46 0.56 2.15 -3.15
CA GLN A 46 1.55 1.74 -4.15
C GLN A 46 2.08 0.32 -3.88
N LYS A 47 2.39 0.00 -2.62
CA LYS A 47 2.79 -1.35 -2.23
C LYS A 47 1.71 -2.40 -2.53
N THR A 48 0.45 -2.05 -2.30
CA THR A 48 -0.70 -2.92 -2.60
C THR A 48 -0.84 -3.14 -4.11
N ASP A 49 -0.68 -2.07 -4.91
CA ASP A 49 -0.73 -2.14 -6.37
C ASP A 49 0.42 -2.98 -6.94
N GLU A 50 1.64 -2.85 -6.39
CA GLU A 50 2.80 -3.67 -6.77
C GLU A 50 2.54 -5.16 -6.51
N LEU A 51 2.09 -5.51 -5.30
CA LEU A 51 1.75 -6.89 -4.96
C LEU A 51 0.64 -7.46 -5.85
N LEU A 52 -0.36 -6.65 -6.21
CA LEU A 52 -1.43 -7.08 -7.11
C LEU A 52 -0.89 -7.42 -8.51
N CYS A 53 0.08 -6.65 -9.00
CA CYS A 53 0.72 -6.88 -10.31
C CYS A 53 1.68 -8.08 -10.29
N GLU A 54 2.32 -8.37 -9.15
CA GLU A 54 3.18 -9.56 -9.00
C GLU A 54 2.38 -10.86 -9.01
N LEU A 55 1.16 -10.85 -8.45
CA LEU A 55 0.33 -12.06 -8.29
C LEU A 55 -0.58 -12.35 -9.47
N MET A 56 -0.95 -11.34 -10.25
CA MET A 56 -1.97 -11.45 -11.30
C MET A 56 -1.43 -10.94 -12.64
N PRO A 57 -1.90 -11.51 -13.77
CA PRO A 57 -1.60 -10.94 -15.07
C PRO A 57 -2.02 -9.46 -15.15
N PRO A 58 -1.25 -8.58 -15.83
CA PRO A 58 -1.50 -7.13 -15.84
C PRO A 58 -2.94 -6.75 -16.19
N SER A 59 -3.54 -7.40 -17.18
CA SER A 59 -4.92 -7.13 -17.60
C SER A 59 -5.98 -7.48 -16.55
N VAL A 60 -5.69 -8.45 -15.67
CA VAL A 60 -6.57 -8.83 -14.56
C VAL A 60 -6.37 -7.87 -13.39
N ALA A 61 -5.13 -7.54 -13.07
CA ALA A 61 -4.77 -6.57 -12.03
C ALA A 61 -5.42 -5.20 -12.27
N GLU A 62 -5.38 -4.69 -13.50
CA GLU A 62 -6.01 -3.40 -13.85
C GLU A 62 -7.53 -3.39 -13.67
N LYS A 63 -8.21 -4.47 -14.06
CA LYS A 63 -9.66 -4.61 -13.87
C LYS A 63 -10.03 -4.63 -12.39
N LEU A 64 -9.28 -5.38 -11.59
CA LEU A 64 -9.47 -5.44 -10.13
C LEU A 64 -9.19 -4.10 -9.46
N ARG A 65 -8.14 -3.38 -9.88
CA ARG A 65 -7.80 -2.04 -9.37
C ARG A 65 -8.91 -1.02 -9.63
N GLN A 66 -9.64 -1.17 -10.73
CA GLN A 66 -10.78 -0.32 -11.07
C GLN A 66 -12.09 -0.75 -10.39
N GLY A 67 -12.08 -1.82 -9.60
CA GLY A 67 -13.27 -2.36 -8.93
C GLY A 67 -14.21 -3.14 -9.86
N HIS A 68 -13.75 -3.50 -11.06
CA HIS A 68 -14.54 -4.30 -11.99
C HIS A 68 -14.45 -5.79 -11.65
N THR A 69 -15.53 -6.52 -11.91
CA THR A 69 -15.54 -7.98 -11.86
C THR A 69 -14.77 -8.56 -13.05
N VAL A 70 -13.95 -9.58 -12.79
CA VAL A 70 -13.21 -10.30 -13.83
C VAL A 70 -14.09 -11.43 -14.33
N GLU A 71 -14.56 -11.33 -15.58
CA GLU A 71 -15.31 -12.41 -16.24
C GLU A 71 -14.38 -13.58 -16.59
N ALA A 72 -14.93 -14.79 -16.61
CA ALA A 72 -14.19 -15.97 -17.02
C ALA A 72 -13.81 -15.85 -18.50
N CYS A 73 -12.50 -15.96 -18.78
CA CYS A 73 -11.99 -15.97 -20.15
C CYS A 73 -11.73 -17.41 -20.60
N GLU A 74 -12.17 -17.74 -21.82
CA GLU A 74 -11.79 -18.97 -22.50
C GLU A 74 -10.53 -18.73 -23.34
N PHE A 75 -9.57 -19.64 -23.26
CA PHE A 75 -8.36 -19.60 -24.07
C PHE A 75 -8.44 -20.72 -25.11
N THR A 76 -8.42 -20.35 -26.39
CA THR A 76 -8.51 -21.31 -27.52
C THR A 76 -7.34 -22.29 -27.55
N GLU A 77 -6.17 -21.87 -27.07
CA GLU A 77 -4.96 -22.67 -26.97
C GLU A 77 -4.18 -22.28 -25.72
N ALA A 78 -3.78 -23.27 -24.92
CA ALA A 78 -2.97 -23.07 -23.72
C ALA A 78 -2.07 -24.29 -23.49
N THR A 79 -0.83 -24.03 -23.09
CA THR A 79 0.13 -25.07 -22.69
C THR A 79 0.33 -25.01 -21.19
N LEU A 80 0.16 -26.14 -20.51
CA LEU A 80 0.29 -26.25 -19.05
C LEU A 80 1.58 -27.00 -18.71
N LEU A 81 2.34 -26.48 -17.73
CA LEU A 81 3.51 -27.14 -17.18
C LEU A 81 3.22 -27.55 -15.73
N PHE A 82 3.35 -28.84 -15.43
CA PHE A 82 3.31 -29.36 -14.07
C PHE A 82 4.71 -29.84 -13.68
N THR A 83 5.20 -29.38 -12.54
CA THR A 83 6.50 -29.78 -11.99
C THR A 83 6.32 -30.31 -10.59
N ASP A 84 6.97 -31.43 -10.29
CA ASP A 84 6.99 -32.01 -8.95
C ASP A 84 8.44 -32.27 -8.49
N ILE A 85 8.66 -32.18 -7.17
CA ILE A 85 9.95 -32.47 -6.56
C ILE A 85 9.97 -33.95 -6.19
N VAL A 86 10.73 -34.73 -6.95
CA VAL A 86 10.88 -36.16 -6.70
C VAL A 86 11.42 -36.38 -5.29
N THR A 87 10.77 -37.28 -4.54
CA THR A 87 11.20 -37.68 -3.18
C THR A 87 11.11 -36.55 -2.12
N PHE A 88 10.27 -35.53 -2.34
CA PHE A 88 10.08 -34.42 -1.39
C PHE A 88 9.79 -34.87 0.05
N THR A 89 9.00 -35.94 0.24
CA THR A 89 8.68 -36.51 1.55
C THR A 89 9.92 -36.98 2.32
N ASN A 90 10.91 -37.59 1.66
CA ASN A 90 12.12 -38.05 2.34
C ASN A 90 13.05 -36.88 2.67
N ILE A 91 13.09 -35.86 1.81
CA ILE A 91 13.84 -34.62 2.08
C ILE A 91 13.28 -33.95 3.33
N CYS A 92 11.95 -33.83 3.43
CA CYS A 92 11.28 -33.27 4.61
C CYS A 92 11.51 -34.09 5.88
N ALA A 93 11.68 -35.42 5.76
CA ALA A 93 11.93 -36.29 6.90
C ALA A 93 13.39 -36.24 7.40
N MET A 94 14.34 -35.88 6.54
CA MET A 94 15.77 -35.85 6.85
C MET A 94 16.30 -34.45 7.20
N CYS A 95 15.60 -33.40 6.79
CA CYS A 95 16.01 -32.01 6.95
C CYS A 95 15.22 -31.29 8.05
N THR A 96 15.77 -30.19 8.57
CA THR A 96 14.99 -29.32 9.44
C THR A 96 13.95 -28.55 8.63
N PRO A 97 12.83 -28.11 9.24
CA PRO A 97 11.85 -27.27 8.56
C PRO A 97 12.47 -26.01 7.94
N TYR A 98 13.50 -25.45 8.58
CA TYR A 98 14.22 -24.28 8.06
C TYR A 98 14.96 -24.58 6.77
N ASP A 99 15.67 -25.72 6.70
CA ASP A 99 16.41 -26.13 5.51
C ASP A 99 15.47 -26.42 4.32
N VAL A 100 14.30 -27.02 4.59
CA VAL A 100 13.28 -27.28 3.56
C VAL A 100 12.75 -25.96 2.98
N VAL A 101 12.46 -24.97 3.82
CA VAL A 101 12.00 -23.66 3.36
C VAL A 101 13.06 -22.96 2.52
N ASN A 102 14.34 -23.01 2.92
CA ASN A 102 15.41 -22.43 2.12
C ASN A 102 15.57 -23.10 0.76
N LEU A 103 15.46 -24.44 0.70
CA LEU A 103 15.51 -25.19 -0.55
C LEU A 103 14.37 -24.76 -1.50
N LEU A 104 13.15 -24.70 -0.99
CA LEU A 104 11.98 -24.26 -1.77
C LEU A 104 12.14 -22.82 -2.25
N ASN A 105 12.62 -21.93 -1.38
CA ASN A 105 12.84 -20.53 -1.72
C ASN A 105 13.88 -20.40 -2.84
N ASP A 106 15.02 -21.09 -2.77
CA ASP A 106 16.02 -21.06 -3.86
C ASP A 106 15.47 -21.62 -5.17
N LEU A 107 14.68 -22.70 -5.10
CA LEU A 107 14.06 -23.31 -6.27
C LEU A 107 13.08 -22.34 -6.96
N TYR A 108 12.15 -21.76 -6.22
CA TYR A 108 11.15 -20.84 -6.78
C TYR A 108 11.80 -19.54 -7.28
N LEU A 109 12.78 -18.99 -6.56
CA LEU A 109 13.54 -17.81 -7.03
C LEU A 109 14.30 -18.06 -8.34
N ARG A 110 14.71 -19.30 -8.63
CA ARG A 110 15.30 -19.65 -9.92
C ARG A 110 14.23 -19.75 -11.00
N PHE A 111 13.08 -20.36 -10.70
CA PHE A 111 11.97 -20.41 -11.65
C PHE A 111 11.44 -19.01 -12.00
N ASP A 112 11.25 -18.15 -11.00
CA ASP A 112 10.79 -16.78 -11.21
C ASP A 112 11.74 -15.99 -12.12
N ARG A 113 13.06 -16.21 -11.98
CA ARG A 113 14.06 -15.63 -12.89
C ARG A 113 13.99 -16.18 -14.31
N LEU A 114 13.68 -17.47 -14.48
CA LEU A 114 13.51 -18.07 -15.82
C LEU A 114 12.24 -17.55 -16.52
N VAL A 115 11.17 -17.31 -15.76
CA VAL A 115 9.89 -16.78 -16.27
C VAL A 115 9.93 -15.25 -16.43
N GLY A 116 10.93 -14.57 -15.85
CA GLY A 116 11.07 -13.11 -15.89
C GLY A 116 10.20 -12.38 -14.86
N LEU A 117 9.70 -13.09 -13.83
CA LEU A 117 8.92 -12.53 -12.72
C LEU A 117 9.77 -11.72 -11.74
N VAL A 118 11.06 -12.05 -11.60
CA VAL A 118 12.01 -11.36 -10.71
C VAL A 118 13.26 -10.97 -11.52
N SER A 119 13.52 -9.66 -11.67
CA SER A 119 14.72 -9.11 -12.33
C SER A 119 15.83 -8.79 -11.33
#